data_AF-A0A3B9GJ07-F1
#
_entry.id   AF-A0A3B9GJ07-F1
#
_cell.length_a   1.000
_cell.length_b   1.000
_cell.length_c   1.000
_cell.angle_alpha   90.00
_cell.angle_beta   90.00
_cell.angle_gamma   90.00
#
_symmetry.space_group_name_H-M   'P 1'
#
loop_
_entity.id
_entity.type
_entity.pdbx_description
1 polymer ?
#
loop_
_entity_poly.entity_id
_entity_poly.type
_entity_poly.pdbx_seq_one_letter_code
_entity_poly.pdbx_strand_id
1 'polypeptide(L)' 'MAVVTMKSLLESGVHFGHQVKRWDPRMKKFIFAERNGIHIIDLQKTIQSIKEAYEVVRKTVASGKPVLFVGTKKQAQQ' A
#
# COMPACT_ATOMS: atom_id res chain seq x y z
N MET A 1 7.18 7.52 14.94
CA MET A 1 7.99 7.49 13.72
C MET A 1 7.09 7.16 12.54
N ALA A 2 6.75 8.12 11.68
CA ALA A 2 6.28 7.78 10.35
C ALA A 2 7.55 7.51 9.52
N VAL A 3 7.89 6.23 9.36
CA VAL A 3 9.15 5.80 8.72
C VAL A 3 9.20 6.19 7.23
N VAL A 4 8.07 6.55 6.63
CA VAL A 4 7.95 6.83 5.20
C VAL A 4 7.29 8.18 4.94
N THR A 5 7.90 9.00 4.10
CA THR A 5 7.36 10.31 3.67
C THR A 5 6.52 10.15 2.40
N MET A 6 5.57 11.06 2.16
CA MET A 6 4.79 11.07 0.91
C MET A 6 5.70 11.17 -0.32
N LYS A 7 6.77 11.98 -0.22
CA LYS A 7 7.78 12.14 -1.27
C LYS A 7 8.43 10.80 -1.61
N SER A 8 8.85 10.02 -0.60
CA SER A 8 9.43 8.69 -0.82
C SER A 8 8.45 7.74 -1.52
N LEU A 9 7.17 7.72 -1.12
CA LEU A 9 6.15 6.90 -1.79
C LEU A 9 5.91 7.31 -3.26
N LEU A 10 6.00 8.62 -3.53
CA LEU A 10 5.87 9.15 -4.88
C LEU A 10 7.05 8.74 -5.76
N GLU A 11 8.28 8.92 -5.27
CA GLU A 11 9.52 8.59 -5.97
C GLU A 11 9.67 7.08 -6.23
N SER A 12 9.20 6.23 -5.30
CA SER A 12 9.19 4.78 -5.49
C SER A 12 8.09 4.27 -6.43
N GLY A 13 7.20 5.14 -6.91
CA GLY A 13 6.16 4.76 -7.87
C GLY A 13 5.04 3.88 -7.30
N VAL A 14 4.88 3.78 -5.98
CA VAL A 14 3.89 2.88 -5.37
C VAL A 14 2.42 3.33 -5.55
N HIS A 15 2.23 4.55 -6.05
CA HIS A 15 0.91 5.12 -6.32
C HIS A 15 0.31 4.63 -7.64
N PHE A 16 1.09 3.94 -8.49
CA PHE A 16 0.57 3.37 -9.73
C PHE A 16 -0.20 2.08 -9.47
N GLY A 17 -1.49 2.10 -9.80
CA GLY A 17 -2.38 0.95 -9.78
C GLY A 17 -2.35 0.17 -11.11
N HIS A 18 -3.42 -0.60 -11.33
CA HIS A 18 -3.62 -1.33 -12.59
C HIS A 18 -4.37 -0.50 -13.62
N GLN A 19 -4.50 -1.06 -14.82
CA GLN A 19 -5.37 -0.53 -15.87
C GLN A 19 -6.82 -0.49 -15.40
N VAL A 20 -7.59 0.49 -15.90
CA VAL A 20 -8.98 0.75 -15.50
C VAL A 20 -9.93 -0.41 -15.83
N LYS A 21 -9.58 -1.26 -16.79
CA LYS A 21 -10.33 -2.49 -17.09
C LYS A 21 -10.18 -3.58 -16.02
N ARG A 22 -9.13 -3.50 -15.19
CA ARG A 22 -8.77 -4.51 -14.18
C ARG A 22 -8.79 -3.89 -12.79
N TRP A 23 -9.97 -3.46 -12.36
CA TRP A 23 -10.19 -2.84 -11.05
C TRP A 23 -11.36 -3.49 -10.29
N ASP A 24 -11.33 -3.35 -8.97
CA ASP A 24 -12.41 -3.78 -8.08
C ASP A 24 -13.20 -2.55 -7.61
N PRO A 25 -14.54 -2.49 -7.78
CA PRO A 25 -15.37 -1.36 -7.36
C PRO A 25 -15.19 -0.94 -5.90
N ARG A 26 -14.84 -1.86 -5.00
CA ARG A 26 -14.60 -1.58 -3.58
C ARG A 26 -13.37 -0.69 -3.36
N MET A 27 -12.46 -0.63 -4.34
CA MET A 27 -11.28 0.22 -4.32
C MET A 27 -11.56 1.68 -4.67
N LYS A 28 -12.79 2.03 -5.10
CA LYS A 28 -13.16 3.40 -5.49
C LYS A 28 -12.75 4.45 -4.44
N LYS A 29 -12.89 4.11 -3.15
CA LYS A 29 -12.52 5.00 -2.04
C LYS A 29 -11.02 5.22 -1.87
N PHE A 30 -10.16 4.42 -2.52
CA PHE A 30 -8.69 4.54 -2.45
C PHE A 30 -8.07 5.05 -3.74
N ILE A 31 -8.87 5.23 -4.80
CA ILE A 31 -8.42 5.77 -6.09
C ILE A 31 -8.52 7.29 -6.03
N PHE A 32 -7.40 7.96 -6.30
CA PHE A 32 -7.32 9.42 -6.38
C PHE A 32 -7.78 9.93 -7.75
N ALA A 33 -7.22 9.36 -8.81
CA ALA A 33 -7.49 9.77 -10.18
C ALA A 33 -7.21 8.64 -11.18
N GLU A 34 -7.58 8.85 -12.43
CA GLU A 34 -7.16 8.03 -13.56
C GLU A 34 -6.31 8.90 -14.50
N ARG A 35 -5.17 8.36 -14.96
CA ARG A 35 -4.34 9.04 -15.96
C ARG A 35 -3.81 8.01 -16.95
N ASN A 36 -3.99 8.27 -18.25
CA ASN A 36 -3.55 7.38 -19.32
C ASN A 36 -4.06 5.93 -19.16
N GLY A 37 -5.29 5.76 -18.66
CA GLY A 37 -5.90 4.44 -18.44
C GLY A 37 -5.37 3.66 -17.23
N ILE A 38 -4.57 4.28 -16.36
CA ILE A 38 -4.04 3.69 -15.11
C ILE A 38 -4.68 4.40 -13.91
N HIS A 39 -5.10 3.61 -12.91
CA HIS A 39 -5.56 4.16 -11.64
C HIS A 39 -4.38 4.67 -10.79
N ILE A 40 -4.52 5.88 -10.25
CA ILE A 40 -3.59 6.47 -9.28
C ILE A 40 -4.18 6.29 -7.88
N ILE A 41 -3.41 5.69 -6.99
CA ILE A 41 -3.80 5.42 -5.60
C ILE A 41 -3.53 6.65 -4.74
N ASP A 42 -4.46 6.94 -3.83
CA ASP A 42 -4.37 8.07 -2.90
C ASP A 42 -3.34 7.82 -1.80
N LEU A 43 -2.19 8.50 -1.91
CA LEU A 43 -1.09 8.40 -0.95
C LEU A 43 -1.42 8.97 0.44
N GLN A 44 -2.37 9.90 0.57
CA GLN A 44 -2.79 10.39 1.89
C GLN A 44 -3.46 9.25 2.68
N LYS A 45 -4.33 8.50 2.01
CA LYS A 45 -4.98 7.31 2.59
C LYS A 45 -3.96 6.23 2.88
N THR A 46 -3.00 6.00 1.97
CA THR A 46 -1.90 5.05 2.21
C THR A 46 -1.11 5.38 3.48
N ILE A 47 -0.74 6.64 3.71
CA ILE A 47 0.00 7.05 4.91
C ILE A 47 -0.81 6.78 6.19
N GLN A 48 -2.11 7.05 6.17
CA GLN A 48 -2.98 6.78 7.32
C GLN A 48 -3.07 5.27 7.59
N SER A 49 -3.30 4.46 6.55
CA SER A 49 -3.37 3.00 6.67
C SER A 49 -2.04 2.38 7.09
N ILE A 50 -0.89 2.93 6.68
CA ILE A 50 0.43 2.49 7.15
C ILE A 50 0.56 2.66 8.66
N LYS A 51 0.09 3.79 9.22
CA LYS A 51 0.12 4.02 10.68
C LYS A 51 -0.72 2.99 11.42
N GLU A 52 -1.92 2.71 10.92
CA GLU A 52 -2.82 1.71 11.52
C GLU A 52 -2.23 0.29 11.45
N ALA A 53 -1.71 -0.11 10.28
CA ALA A 53 -1.07 -1.40 10.09
C ALA A 53 0.18 -1.55 10.98
N TYR A 54 0.99 -0.48 11.10
CA TYR A 54 2.17 -0.47 11.97
C TYR A 54 1.81 -0.76 13.43
N GLU A 55 0.76 -0.14 13.96
CA GLU A 55 0.32 -0.39 15.33
C GLU A 55 -0.17 -1.83 15.54
N VAL A 56 -0.86 -2.40 14.55
CA VAL A 56 -1.30 -3.81 14.60
C VAL A 56 -0.10 -4.75 14.61
N VAL A 57 0.85 -4.56 13.68
CA VAL A 57 2.06 -5.40 13.61
C VAL A 57 2.87 -5.29 14.89
N ARG A 58 3.07 -4.08 15.40
CA ARG A 58 3.77 -3.82 16.66
C ARG A 58 3.12 -4.56 17.83
N LYS A 59 1.80 -4.49 17.97
CA LYS A 59 1.05 -5.21 19.02
C LYS A 59 1.17 -6.73 18.89
N THR A 60 1.05 -7.26 17.67
CA THR A 60 1.18 -8.70 17.40
C THR A 60 2.56 -9.22 17.83
N VAL A 61 3.63 -8.56 17.39
CA VAL A 61 5.00 -8.97 17.74
C VAL A 61 5.29 -8.77 19.23
N ALA A 62 4.82 -7.68 19.83
CA ALA A 62 4.95 -7.45 21.28
C ALA A 62 4.23 -8.52 22.12
N SER A 63 3.16 -9.13 21.59
CA SER A 63 2.47 -10.26 22.22
C SER A 63 3.14 -11.62 22.00
N GLY A 64 4.33 -11.65 21.38
CA GLY A 64 5.09 -12.88 21.12
C GLY A 64 4.53 -13.73 19.97
N LYS A 65 3.63 -13.18 19.15
CA LYS A 65 3.00 -13.90 18.04
C LYS A 65 3.80 -13.72 16.74
N PRO A 66 3.90 -14.77 15.89
CA PRO A 66 4.62 -14.70 14.63
C PRO A 66 3.84 -13.92 13.55
N VAL A 67 4.57 -13.39 12.56
CA VAL A 67 4.03 -12.76 11.33
C VAL A 67 4.55 -13.54 10.13
N LEU A 68 3.65 -14.11 9.33
CA LEU A 68 4.01 -14.86 8.13
C LEU A 68 4.17 -13.90 6.94
N PHE A 69 5.32 -13.97 6.27
CA PHE A 69 5.60 -13.25 5.03
C PHE A 69 5.30 -14.18 3.84
N VAL A 70 4.53 -13.70 2.86
CA VAL A 70 4.14 -14.49 1.67
C VAL A 70 4.39 -13.66 0.41
N GLY A 71 5.16 -14.23 -0.52
CA GLY A 71 5.43 -13.62 -1.83
C GLY A 71 5.55 -14.70 -2.90
N THR A 72 4.75 -14.60 -3.96
CA THR A 72 4.76 -15.55 -5.10
C THR A 72 5.19 -14.90 -6.42
N LYS A 73 5.25 -13.56 -6.46
CA LYS A 73 5.67 -12.79 -7.64
C LYS A 73 7.18 -12.67 -7.66
N LYS A 74 7.79 -12.69 -8.86
CA LYS A 74 9.25 -12.51 -9.05
C LYS A 74 9.78 -11.24 -8.36
N GLN A 75 9.01 -10.15 -8.44
CA GLN A 75 9.35 -8.86 -7.84
C GLN A 75 9.33 -8.87 -6.29
N ALA A 76 8.76 -9.92 -5.68
CA ALA A 76 8.65 -10.05 -4.22
C ALA A 76 9.50 -11.21 -3.67
N GLN A 77 10.32 -11.85 -4.51
CA GLN A 77 11.13 -13.01 -4.14
C GLN A 77 12.51 -12.62 -3.54
N GLN A 78 12.91 -11.36 -3.69
CA GLN A 78 14.20 -10.81 -3.26
C GLN A 78 14.01 -9.63 -2.33
#